data_AF-A0A2E4I4K1-F1
#
_entry.id   AF-A0A2E4I4K1-F1
#
_cell.length_a   1.000
_cell.length_b   1.000
_cell.length_c   1.000
_cell.angle_alpha   90.00
_cell.angle_beta   90.00
_cell.angle_gamma   90.00
#
_symmetry.space_group_name_H-M   'P 1'
#
loop_
_entity.id
_entity.type
_entity.pdbx_description
1 polymer ?
#
loop_
_entity_poly.entity_id
_entity_poly.type
_entity_poly.pdbx_seq_one_letter_code
_entity_poly.pdbx_strand_id
1 'polypeptide(L)'
;MEPIIGGQTLPDDVVKDSDAGNFIADVIEASRETPVIVDFWAPWCEPCKQLGPQIEKAVKQRDGAVKLVKINVDENQEIAAQLQVQSIPAVFAFKDGQPVDGFVGAQPESQIKAFIDRLAGDSGPTPIELALEEANSLMAKGNYLQAQTIFEQVIARDPSNCAAIAGAVRCHVNAGQLADGRALIDSLDLELHSQSEIAGAIAALELAEEAANLSEADIDLSPLRAKLEANPADHEARYDLACALWAGGQRDTAVTELLEIVKQNRAWKDAAARKQLLKYFDAMGPTDPLTIEARSKLSSLLFS
;
A
#
# COMPACT_ATOMS: atom_id res chain seq x y z
N MET A 1 -0.15 23.93 -11.52
CA MET A 1 0.57 22.68 -11.22
C MET A 1 -0.29 21.59 -11.81
N GLU A 2 0.14 21.01 -12.93
CA GLU A 2 -0.65 20.00 -13.64
C GLU A 2 -0.67 18.69 -12.83
N PRO A 3 -1.80 17.97 -12.80
CA PRO A 3 -1.86 16.67 -12.14
C PRO A 3 -0.92 15.68 -12.85
N ILE A 4 -0.04 15.03 -12.08
CA ILE A 4 0.91 14.02 -12.58
C ILE A 4 0.14 12.77 -13.04
N ILE A 5 -0.95 12.44 -12.36
CA ILE A 5 -1.95 11.50 -12.85
C ILE A 5 -2.79 12.25 -13.88
N GLY A 6 -2.36 12.17 -15.14
CA GLY A 6 -3.00 12.85 -16.25
C GLY A 6 -4.52 12.68 -16.19
N GLY A 7 -5.24 13.80 -16.24
CA GLY A 7 -6.69 13.85 -16.41
C GLY A 7 -7.12 13.39 -17.81
N GLN A 8 -6.61 12.25 -18.27
CA GLN A 8 -7.31 11.49 -19.28
C GLN A 8 -8.54 10.93 -18.57
N THR A 9 -9.69 11.50 -18.91
CA THR A 9 -10.95 10.77 -18.85
C THR A 9 -10.66 9.36 -19.36
N LEU A 10 -10.74 8.37 -18.47
CA LEU A 10 -10.79 6.96 -18.84
C LEU A 10 -11.72 6.90 -20.05
N PRO A 11 -11.31 6.35 -21.21
CA PRO A 11 -12.24 6.21 -22.31
C PRO A 11 -13.47 5.49 -21.76
N ASP A 12 -14.67 6.01 -22.05
CA ASP A 12 -15.98 5.44 -21.64
C ASP A 12 -16.18 3.97 -22.09
N ASP A 13 -15.15 3.32 -22.62
CA ASP A 13 -15.09 2.04 -23.30
C ASP A 13 -14.20 0.99 -22.57
N VAL A 14 -13.66 1.28 -21.38
CA VAL A 14 -12.87 0.31 -20.59
C VAL A 14 -13.76 -0.72 -19.90
N VAL A 15 -14.97 -0.32 -19.48
CA VAL A 15 -15.99 -1.22 -18.91
C VAL A 15 -17.29 -0.96 -19.66
N LYS A 16 -17.88 -2.00 -20.26
CA LYS A 16 -19.17 -1.87 -20.94
C LYS A 16 -20.04 -3.11 -20.83
N ASP A 17 -21.35 -2.92 -20.92
CA ASP A 17 -22.30 -4.01 -21.15
C ASP A 17 -22.41 -4.29 -22.66
N SER A 18 -22.52 -5.56 -23.03
CA SER A 18 -22.66 -6.01 -24.43
C SER A 18 -23.68 -7.13 -24.55
N ASP A 19 -24.04 -7.45 -25.79
CA ASP A 19 -24.98 -8.50 -26.14
C ASP A 19 -24.43 -9.41 -27.26
N ALA A 20 -25.28 -10.34 -27.72
CA ALA A 20 -25.00 -11.24 -28.83
C ALA A 20 -24.76 -10.54 -30.17
N GLY A 21 -25.41 -9.42 -30.42
CA GLY A 21 -25.25 -8.67 -31.66
C GLY A 21 -23.87 -8.02 -31.78
N ASN A 22 -23.32 -7.57 -30.65
CA ASN A 22 -22.06 -6.81 -30.61
C ASN A 22 -20.85 -7.64 -30.16
N PHE A 23 -21.03 -8.89 -29.71
CA PHE A 23 -19.96 -9.74 -29.18
C PHE A 23 -18.72 -9.82 -30.07
N ILE A 24 -18.90 -9.93 -31.39
CA ILE A 24 -17.78 -10.00 -32.34
C ILE A 24 -16.97 -8.70 -32.30
N ALA A 25 -17.62 -7.54 -32.38
CA ALA A 25 -16.93 -6.25 -32.35
C ALA A 25 -16.30 -6.00 -30.98
N ASP A 26 -17.08 -6.22 -29.92
CA ASP A 26 -16.77 -5.80 -28.56
C ASP A 26 -15.80 -6.70 -27.82
N VAL A 27 -15.75 -7.99 -28.21
CA VAL A 27 -14.87 -8.99 -27.60
C VAL A 27 -13.84 -9.48 -28.60
N ILE A 28 -14.27 -10.06 -29.71
CA ILE A 28 -13.35 -10.76 -30.61
C ILE A 28 -12.41 -9.79 -31.32
N GLU A 29 -12.94 -8.78 -32.00
CA GLU A 29 -12.15 -7.79 -32.73
C GLU A 29 -11.39 -6.87 -31.77
N ALA A 30 -12.05 -6.38 -30.71
CA ALA A 30 -11.40 -5.58 -29.68
C ALA A 30 -10.21 -6.30 -29.01
N SER A 31 -10.32 -7.62 -28.79
CA SER A 31 -9.24 -8.42 -28.16
C SER A 31 -7.95 -8.53 -28.98
N ARG A 32 -7.98 -8.15 -30.26
CA ARG A 32 -6.77 -8.06 -31.11
C ARG A 32 -5.94 -6.82 -30.81
N GLU A 33 -6.56 -5.78 -30.27
CA GLU A 33 -5.87 -4.53 -29.89
C GLU A 33 -5.56 -4.51 -28.40
N THR A 34 -6.51 -4.96 -27.57
CA THR A 34 -6.40 -4.91 -26.11
C THR A 34 -7.11 -6.13 -25.52
N PRO A 35 -6.48 -6.93 -24.63
CA PRO A 35 -7.14 -8.06 -24.01
C PRO A 35 -8.51 -7.70 -23.42
N VAL A 36 -9.51 -8.54 -23.68
CA VAL A 36 -10.90 -8.31 -23.23
C VAL A 36 -11.29 -9.39 -22.24
N ILE A 37 -11.71 -8.97 -21.05
CA ILE A 37 -12.34 -9.84 -20.06
C ILE A 37 -13.84 -9.79 -20.29
N VAL A 38 -14.50 -10.94 -20.29
CA VAL A 38 -15.95 -11.08 -20.40
C VAL A 38 -16.49 -11.63 -19.08
N ASP A 39 -17.32 -10.87 -18.38
CA ASP A 39 -18.04 -11.27 -17.17
C ASP A 39 -19.47 -11.70 -17.52
N PHE A 40 -19.74 -13.00 -17.40
CA PHE A 40 -21.07 -13.59 -17.55
C PHE A 40 -21.81 -13.56 -16.21
N TRP A 41 -22.85 -12.74 -16.16
CA TRP A 41 -23.60 -12.46 -14.93
C TRP A 41 -25.11 -12.53 -15.15
N ALA A 42 -25.87 -12.44 -14.06
CA ALA A 42 -27.32 -12.26 -14.07
C ALA A 42 -27.78 -11.47 -12.83
N PRO A 43 -28.90 -10.74 -12.87
CA PRO A 43 -29.36 -9.91 -11.74
C PRO A 43 -29.71 -10.71 -10.48
N TRP A 44 -30.11 -11.97 -10.65
CA TRP A 44 -30.43 -12.89 -9.56
C TRP A 44 -29.20 -13.60 -8.96
N CYS A 45 -28.02 -13.44 -9.57
CA CYS A 45 -26.78 -14.05 -9.11
C CYS A 45 -26.14 -13.23 -8.00
N GLU A 46 -26.35 -13.63 -6.74
CA GLU A 46 -25.78 -12.92 -5.59
C GLU A 46 -24.24 -12.88 -5.59
N PRO A 47 -23.49 -13.97 -5.90
CA PRO A 47 -22.04 -13.90 -6.01
C PRO A 47 -21.54 -12.95 -7.10
N CYS A 48 -22.30 -12.77 -8.19
CA CYS A 48 -21.96 -11.86 -9.27
C CYS A 48 -21.98 -10.39 -8.80
N LYS A 49 -22.90 -10.03 -7.90
CA LYS A 49 -22.99 -8.68 -7.33
C LYS A 49 -21.77 -8.29 -6.49
N GLN A 50 -21.09 -9.27 -5.92
CA GLN A 50 -19.84 -9.06 -5.18
C GLN A 50 -18.64 -9.04 -6.12
N LEU A 51 -18.61 -9.94 -7.10
CA LEU A 51 -17.49 -10.11 -8.01
C LEU A 51 -17.36 -8.95 -9.02
N GLY A 52 -18.47 -8.53 -9.63
CA GLY A 52 -18.48 -7.52 -10.69
C GLY A 52 -17.76 -6.22 -10.30
N PRO A 53 -18.10 -5.58 -9.15
CA PRO A 53 -17.41 -4.38 -8.69
C PRO A 53 -15.90 -4.55 -8.47
N GLN A 54 -15.45 -5.73 -8.04
CA GLN A 54 -14.02 -6.01 -7.84
C GLN A 54 -13.28 -6.11 -9.18
N ILE A 55 -13.87 -6.77 -10.19
CA ILE A 55 -13.30 -6.83 -11.54
C ILE A 55 -13.27 -5.43 -12.16
N GLU A 56 -14.37 -4.68 -12.07
CA GLU A 56 -14.45 -3.31 -12.59
C GLU A 56 -13.37 -2.39 -11.98
N LYS A 57 -13.18 -2.47 -10.65
CA LYS A 57 -12.14 -1.71 -9.94
C LYS A 57 -10.76 -2.08 -10.46
N ALA A 58 -10.43 -3.36 -10.52
CA ALA A 58 -9.11 -3.83 -10.93
C ALA A 58 -8.81 -3.53 -12.41
N VAL A 59 -9.80 -3.61 -13.31
CA VAL A 59 -9.65 -3.23 -14.72
C VAL A 59 -9.44 -1.71 -14.86
N LYS A 60 -10.21 -0.88 -14.15
CA LYS A 60 -10.03 0.60 -14.16
C LYS A 60 -8.66 1.04 -13.61
N GLN A 61 -8.07 0.27 -12.70
CA GLN A 61 -6.72 0.52 -12.19
C GLN A 61 -5.62 0.26 -13.24
N ARG A 62 -5.91 -0.53 -14.27
CA ARG A 62 -4.97 -0.85 -15.37
C ARG A 62 -5.06 0.11 -16.56
N ASP A 63 -5.84 1.18 -16.44
CA ASP A 63 -5.86 2.35 -17.33
C ASP A 63 -5.88 2.01 -18.85
N GLY A 64 -6.72 1.03 -19.22
CA GLY A 64 -6.90 0.62 -20.61
C GLY A 64 -5.98 -0.50 -21.09
N ALA A 65 -5.10 -1.05 -20.27
CA ALA A 65 -4.32 -2.26 -20.62
C ALA A 65 -5.19 -3.51 -20.79
N VAL A 66 -6.39 -3.51 -20.21
CA VAL A 66 -7.40 -4.57 -20.33
C VAL A 66 -8.77 -3.90 -20.40
N LYS A 67 -9.71 -4.47 -21.16
CA LYS A 67 -11.12 -4.06 -21.19
C LYS A 67 -12.01 -5.08 -20.49
N LEU A 68 -13.13 -4.63 -19.94
CA LEU A 68 -14.17 -5.48 -19.38
C LEU A 68 -15.48 -5.34 -20.18
N VAL A 69 -16.01 -6.47 -20.62
CA VAL A 69 -17.32 -6.60 -21.25
C VAL A 69 -18.20 -7.44 -20.34
N LYS A 70 -19.40 -6.94 -20.03
CA LYS A 70 -20.36 -7.62 -19.17
C LYS A 70 -21.50 -8.17 -20.03
N ILE A 71 -21.82 -9.45 -19.86
CA ILE A 71 -22.88 -10.12 -20.62
C ILE A 71 -23.88 -10.74 -19.65
N ASN A 72 -25.13 -10.26 -19.73
CA ASN A 72 -26.24 -10.86 -19.02
C ASN A 72 -26.63 -12.18 -19.70
N VAL A 73 -26.50 -13.31 -19.00
CA VAL A 73 -26.81 -14.63 -19.55
C VAL A 73 -28.31 -14.88 -19.77
N ASP A 74 -29.18 -14.19 -19.04
CA ASP A 74 -30.64 -14.33 -19.21
C ASP A 74 -31.07 -13.80 -20.59
N GLU A 75 -30.42 -12.74 -21.05
CA GLU A 75 -30.67 -12.05 -22.31
C GLU A 75 -29.85 -12.66 -23.47
N ASN A 76 -28.71 -13.29 -23.17
CA ASN A 76 -27.72 -13.75 -24.15
C ASN A 76 -27.41 -15.25 -24.04
N GLN A 77 -28.46 -16.07 -23.93
CA GLN A 77 -28.35 -17.52 -23.71
C GLN A 77 -27.54 -18.25 -24.80
N GLU A 78 -27.62 -17.79 -26.05
CA GLU A 78 -26.89 -18.39 -27.17
C GLU A 78 -25.37 -18.24 -27.02
N ILE A 79 -24.87 -17.06 -26.62
CA ILE A 79 -23.43 -16.85 -26.38
C ILE A 79 -22.96 -17.70 -25.20
N ALA A 80 -23.73 -17.69 -24.10
CA ALA A 80 -23.42 -18.49 -22.93
C ALA A 80 -23.32 -19.98 -23.29
N ALA A 81 -24.22 -20.49 -24.13
CA ALA A 81 -24.16 -21.86 -24.62
C ALA A 81 -22.93 -22.12 -25.52
N GLN A 82 -22.62 -21.20 -26.43
CA GLN A 82 -21.46 -21.32 -27.34
C GLN A 82 -20.13 -21.36 -26.59
N LEU A 83 -20.00 -20.55 -25.53
CA LEU A 83 -18.82 -20.53 -24.65
C LEU A 83 -18.90 -21.55 -23.52
N GLN A 84 -19.89 -22.45 -23.56
CA GLN A 84 -20.08 -23.54 -22.60
C GLN A 84 -20.16 -23.06 -21.13
N VAL A 85 -20.78 -21.91 -20.90
CA VAL A 85 -21.03 -21.37 -19.57
C VAL A 85 -22.09 -22.23 -18.87
N GLN A 86 -21.66 -23.07 -17.93
CA GLN A 86 -22.56 -23.98 -17.19
C GLN A 86 -23.06 -23.40 -15.87
N SER A 87 -22.36 -22.42 -15.33
CA SER A 87 -22.72 -21.74 -14.08
C SER A 87 -22.17 -20.32 -14.09
N ILE A 88 -22.79 -19.44 -13.30
CA ILE A 88 -22.37 -18.04 -13.13
C ILE A 88 -22.05 -17.75 -11.65
N PRO A 89 -21.14 -16.80 -11.35
CA PRO A 89 -20.38 -15.98 -12.30
C PRO A 89 -19.35 -16.82 -13.09
N ALA A 90 -19.17 -16.50 -14.37
CA ALA A 90 -18.11 -17.06 -15.19
C ALA A 90 -17.39 -15.93 -15.92
N VAL A 91 -16.07 -15.97 -15.89
CA VAL A 91 -15.22 -14.92 -16.44
C VAL A 91 -14.27 -15.54 -17.44
N PHE A 92 -14.21 -15.00 -18.65
CA PHE A 92 -13.31 -15.44 -19.70
C PHE A 92 -12.44 -14.28 -20.18
N ALA A 93 -11.18 -14.55 -20.46
CA ALA A 93 -10.28 -13.59 -21.09
C ALA A 93 -10.09 -13.94 -22.56
N PHE A 94 -10.16 -12.93 -23.41
CA PHE A 94 -9.93 -13.00 -24.83
C PHE A 94 -8.70 -12.18 -25.19
N LYS A 95 -7.86 -12.74 -26.06
CA LYS A 95 -6.72 -12.08 -26.68
C LYS A 95 -6.55 -12.60 -28.09
N ASP A 96 -6.26 -11.71 -29.04
CA ASP A 96 -6.09 -12.05 -30.46
C ASP A 96 -7.31 -12.79 -31.06
N GLY A 97 -8.51 -12.47 -30.57
CA GLY A 97 -9.77 -13.08 -31.00
C GLY A 97 -10.04 -14.49 -30.46
N GLN A 98 -9.26 -14.97 -29.48
CA GLN A 98 -9.37 -16.30 -28.91
C GLN A 98 -9.50 -16.25 -27.38
N PRO A 99 -10.24 -17.19 -26.76
CA PRO A 99 -10.22 -17.32 -25.30
C PRO A 99 -8.86 -17.86 -24.84
N VAL A 100 -8.23 -17.19 -23.88
CA VAL A 100 -6.86 -17.50 -23.41
C VAL A 100 -6.77 -17.90 -21.94
N ASP A 101 -7.72 -17.48 -21.11
CA ASP A 101 -7.80 -17.83 -19.68
C ASP A 101 -9.26 -17.65 -19.20
N GLY A 102 -9.58 -18.12 -18.01
CA GLY A 102 -10.89 -17.90 -17.42
C GLY A 102 -11.08 -18.61 -16.08
N PHE A 103 -12.11 -18.21 -15.34
CA PHE A 103 -12.49 -18.84 -14.09
C PHE A 103 -14.00 -18.84 -13.90
N VAL A 104 -14.47 -19.73 -13.02
CA VAL A 104 -15.88 -19.87 -12.67
C VAL A 104 -16.02 -19.74 -11.14
N GLY A 105 -17.09 -19.08 -10.71
CA GLY A 105 -17.37 -18.77 -9.32
C GLY A 105 -16.68 -17.50 -8.82
N ALA A 106 -17.06 -17.05 -7.63
CA ALA A 106 -16.44 -15.91 -6.97
C ALA A 106 -15.00 -16.25 -6.56
N GLN A 107 -14.09 -15.30 -6.74
CA GLN A 107 -12.67 -15.42 -6.41
C GLN A 107 -12.25 -14.33 -5.42
N PRO A 108 -11.19 -14.55 -4.61
CA PRO A 108 -10.61 -13.50 -3.79
C PRO A 108 -10.05 -12.34 -4.65
N GLU A 109 -10.10 -11.10 -4.14
CA GLU A 109 -9.59 -9.89 -4.83
C GLU A 109 -8.14 -10.05 -5.32
N SER A 110 -7.30 -10.72 -4.54
CA SER A 110 -5.91 -11.01 -4.91
C SER A 110 -5.78 -11.92 -6.15
N GLN A 111 -6.67 -12.90 -6.31
CA GLN A 111 -6.69 -13.77 -7.50
C GLN A 111 -7.24 -13.04 -8.72
N ILE A 112 -8.26 -12.18 -8.53
CA ILE A 112 -8.81 -11.33 -9.60
C ILE A 112 -7.72 -10.40 -10.11
N LYS A 113 -7.00 -9.72 -9.20
CA LYS A 113 -5.89 -8.86 -9.54
C LYS A 113 -4.81 -9.64 -10.30
N ALA A 114 -4.38 -10.79 -9.79
CA ALA A 114 -3.38 -11.62 -10.46
C ALA A 114 -3.83 -12.11 -11.85
N PHE A 115 -5.12 -12.41 -12.05
CA PHE A 115 -5.68 -12.77 -13.35
C PHE A 115 -5.58 -11.60 -14.34
N ILE A 116 -6.04 -10.41 -13.94
CA ILE A 116 -5.98 -9.20 -14.77
C ILE A 116 -4.52 -8.81 -15.09
N ASP A 117 -3.62 -8.94 -14.12
CA ASP A 117 -2.21 -8.58 -14.26
C ASP A 117 -1.51 -9.46 -15.31
N ARG A 118 -1.81 -10.77 -15.34
CA ARG A 118 -1.29 -11.67 -16.38
C ARG A 118 -1.77 -11.28 -17.77
N LEU A 119 -3.00 -10.78 -17.89
CA LEU A 119 -3.59 -10.38 -19.17
C LEU A 119 -3.03 -9.05 -19.67
N ALA A 120 -2.86 -8.08 -18.76
CA ALA A 120 -2.19 -6.82 -19.05
C ALA A 120 -0.75 -7.05 -19.55
N GLY A 121 -0.07 -8.11 -19.11
CA GLY A 121 1.28 -8.42 -19.55
C GLY A 121 2.29 -7.34 -19.12
N ASP A 122 3.37 -7.17 -19.90
CA ASP A 122 4.45 -6.20 -19.67
C ASP A 122 4.01 -4.73 -19.94
N SER A 123 2.79 -4.37 -19.57
CA SER A 123 2.19 -3.03 -19.73
C SER A 123 2.91 -1.94 -18.91
N GLY A 124 4.06 -2.25 -18.31
CA GLY A 124 4.76 -1.39 -17.38
C GLY A 124 4.00 -1.22 -16.06
N PRO A 125 4.58 -0.45 -15.13
CA PRO A 125 3.90 -0.12 -13.88
C PRO A 125 2.70 0.77 -14.17
N THR A 126 1.59 0.52 -13.49
CA THR A 126 0.37 1.35 -13.59
C THR A 126 0.63 2.79 -13.15
N PRO A 127 -0.23 3.74 -13.52
CA PRO A 127 -0.15 5.11 -13.02
C PRO A 127 -0.13 5.18 -11.47
N ILE A 128 -0.86 4.29 -10.79
CA ILE A 128 -0.85 4.20 -9.33
C ILE A 128 0.50 3.68 -8.82
N GLU A 129 1.05 2.62 -9.43
CA GLU A 129 2.36 2.08 -9.05
C GLU A 129 3.48 3.10 -9.27
N LEU A 130 3.47 3.81 -10.41
CA LEU A 130 4.40 4.91 -10.71
C LEU A 130 4.28 6.05 -9.71
N ALA A 131 3.05 6.48 -9.39
CA ALA A 131 2.80 7.52 -8.41
C ALA A 131 3.31 7.13 -7.02
N LEU A 132 3.06 5.88 -6.59
CA LEU A 132 3.58 5.37 -5.32
C LEU A 132 5.11 5.33 -5.29
N GLU A 133 5.75 4.92 -6.38
CA GLU A 133 7.22 4.90 -6.48
C GLU A 133 7.81 6.31 -6.40
N GLU A 134 7.22 7.28 -7.11
CA GLU A 134 7.62 8.69 -7.05
C GLU A 134 7.43 9.28 -5.65
N ALA A 135 6.28 9.06 -5.03
CA ALA A 135 5.99 9.53 -3.67
C ALA A 135 7.00 8.98 -2.65
N ASN A 136 7.31 7.69 -2.74
CA ASN A 136 8.32 7.05 -1.89
C ASN A 136 9.73 7.62 -2.15
N SER A 137 10.08 7.94 -3.40
CA SER A 137 11.35 8.60 -3.73
C SER A 137 11.44 10.00 -3.10
N LEU A 138 10.35 10.75 -3.11
CA LEU A 138 10.27 12.08 -2.50
C LEU A 138 10.39 12.00 -0.97
N MET A 139 9.72 11.03 -0.34
CA MET A 139 9.87 10.77 1.10
C MET A 139 11.33 10.49 1.47
N ALA A 140 12.02 9.62 0.72
CA ALA A 140 13.42 9.29 0.98
C ALA A 140 14.36 10.50 0.83
N LYS A 141 13.95 11.52 0.06
CA LYS A 141 14.67 12.80 -0.10
C LYS A 141 14.26 13.86 0.92
N GLY A 142 13.34 13.55 1.83
CA GLY A 142 12.80 14.49 2.83
C GLY A 142 11.74 15.45 2.29
N ASN A 143 11.26 15.25 1.06
CA ASN A 143 10.26 16.12 0.42
C ASN A 143 8.84 15.67 0.79
N TYR A 144 8.51 15.71 2.09
CA TYR A 144 7.27 15.14 2.63
C TYR A 144 5.99 15.79 2.08
N LEU A 145 5.97 17.12 1.91
CA LEU A 145 4.80 17.84 1.37
C LEU A 145 4.48 17.42 -0.07
N GLN A 146 5.50 17.24 -0.91
CA GLN A 146 5.29 16.81 -2.29
C GLN A 146 4.86 15.35 -2.36
N ALA A 147 5.47 14.49 -1.54
CA ALA A 147 5.08 13.08 -1.43
C ALA A 147 3.62 12.94 -0.97
N GLN A 148 3.20 13.72 0.03
CA GLN A 148 1.84 13.75 0.54
C GLN A 148 0.83 14.05 -0.56
N THR A 149 1.08 15.08 -1.39
CA THR A 149 0.19 15.42 -2.50
C THR A 149 -0.02 14.25 -3.47
N ILE A 150 1.04 13.47 -3.74
CA ILE A 150 0.92 12.30 -4.63
C ILE A 150 0.12 11.19 -3.95
N PHE A 151 0.36 10.91 -2.66
CA PHE A 151 -0.43 9.92 -1.92
C PHE A 151 -1.91 10.30 -1.87
N GLU A 152 -2.25 11.56 -1.65
CA GLU A 152 -3.63 12.06 -1.67
C GLU A 152 -4.30 11.85 -3.04
N GLN A 153 -3.56 12.05 -4.14
CA GLN A 153 -4.08 11.75 -5.48
C GLN A 153 -4.38 10.26 -5.67
N VAL A 154 -3.51 9.39 -5.14
CA VAL A 154 -3.75 7.93 -5.18
C VAL A 154 -4.96 7.57 -4.32
N ILE A 155 -5.09 8.12 -3.11
CA ILE A 155 -6.24 7.88 -2.21
C ILE A 155 -7.55 8.37 -2.85
N ALA A 156 -7.53 9.52 -3.53
CA ALA A 156 -8.71 10.02 -4.23
C ALA A 156 -9.20 9.08 -5.34
N ARG A 157 -8.29 8.33 -5.97
CA ARG A 157 -8.61 7.36 -7.03
C ARG A 157 -8.91 5.96 -6.49
N ASP A 158 -8.22 5.56 -5.43
CA ASP A 158 -8.42 4.30 -4.72
C ASP A 158 -8.40 4.53 -3.20
N PRO A 159 -9.57 4.82 -2.60
CA PRO A 159 -9.69 5.10 -1.17
C PRO A 159 -9.30 3.93 -0.26
N SER A 160 -9.15 2.72 -0.81
CA SER A 160 -8.74 1.52 -0.08
C SER A 160 -7.24 1.22 -0.19
N ASN A 161 -6.47 2.06 -0.88
CA ASN A 161 -5.06 1.83 -1.12
C ASN A 161 -4.22 2.01 0.16
N CYS A 162 -3.99 0.91 0.86
CA CYS A 162 -3.30 0.90 2.15
C CYS A 162 -1.89 1.49 2.10
N ALA A 163 -1.17 1.27 0.98
CA ALA A 163 0.18 1.82 0.79
C ALA A 163 0.14 3.35 0.70
N ALA A 164 -0.80 3.92 -0.04
CA ALA A 164 -0.95 5.36 -0.15
C ALA A 164 -1.38 6.01 1.17
N ILE A 165 -2.35 5.42 1.86
CA ILE A 165 -2.82 5.88 3.18
C ILE A 165 -1.67 5.88 4.18
N ALA A 166 -0.96 4.76 4.31
CA ALA A 166 0.20 4.65 5.20
C ALA A 166 1.31 5.65 4.84
N GLY A 167 1.55 5.87 3.55
CA GLY A 167 2.49 6.87 3.04
C GLY A 167 2.12 8.29 3.44
N ALA A 168 0.85 8.68 3.28
CA ALA A 168 0.33 9.99 3.67
C ALA A 168 0.47 10.24 5.18
N VAL A 169 0.09 9.27 6.01
CA VAL A 169 0.27 9.34 7.48
C VAL A 169 1.74 9.56 7.83
N ARG A 170 2.65 8.78 7.23
CA ARG A 170 4.10 8.94 7.47
C ARG A 170 4.63 10.30 7.00
N CYS A 171 4.06 10.89 5.95
CA CYS A 171 4.40 12.26 5.54
C CYS A 171 4.03 13.27 6.62
N HIS A 172 2.82 13.18 7.18
CA HIS A 172 2.40 14.04 8.30
C HIS A 172 3.30 13.89 9.52
N VAL A 173 3.63 12.65 9.89
CA VAL A 173 4.56 12.36 11.00
C VAL A 173 5.91 13.03 10.77
N ASN A 174 6.50 12.86 9.58
CA ASN A 174 7.80 13.42 9.26
C ASN A 174 7.79 14.94 9.09
N ALA A 175 6.64 15.54 8.74
CA ALA A 175 6.43 16.98 8.66
C ALA A 175 6.08 17.61 10.04
N GLY A 176 5.92 16.81 11.10
CA GLY A 176 5.51 17.28 12.43
C GLY A 176 4.03 17.62 12.55
N GLN A 177 3.22 17.27 11.54
CA GLN A 177 1.78 17.55 11.46
C GLN A 177 0.98 16.40 12.08
N LEU A 178 1.23 16.10 13.35
CA LEU A 178 0.69 14.90 14.00
C LEU A 178 -0.85 14.90 14.05
N ALA A 179 -1.46 16.07 14.27
CA ALA A 179 -2.91 16.22 14.29
C ALA A 179 -3.56 15.85 12.95
N ASP A 180 -2.94 16.20 11.82
CA ASP A 180 -3.45 15.88 10.49
C ASP A 180 -3.32 14.36 10.21
N GLY A 181 -2.19 13.76 10.61
CA GLY A 181 -2.00 12.31 10.54
C GLY A 181 -3.02 11.54 11.36
N ARG A 182 -3.37 12.03 12.56
CA ARG A 182 -4.40 11.46 13.43
C ARG A 182 -5.78 11.55 12.80
N ALA A 183 -6.14 12.72 12.30
CA ALA A 183 -7.42 12.95 11.63
C ALA A 183 -7.60 12.03 10.41
N LEU A 184 -6.53 11.79 9.64
CA LEU A 184 -6.56 10.85 8.53
C LEU A 184 -6.88 9.43 9.01
N ILE A 185 -6.18 8.91 10.02
CA ILE A 185 -6.44 7.57 10.59
C ILE A 185 -7.86 7.45 11.13
N ASP A 186 -8.31 8.42 11.92
CA ASP A 186 -9.63 8.41 12.56
C ASP A 186 -10.78 8.42 11.54
N SER A 187 -10.51 8.87 10.31
CA SER A 187 -11.48 8.86 9.20
C SER A 187 -11.58 7.53 8.45
N LEU A 188 -10.67 6.60 8.68
CA LEU A 188 -10.62 5.31 7.99
C LEU A 188 -11.59 4.29 8.59
N ASP A 189 -12.02 3.34 7.75
CA ASP A 189 -12.76 2.18 8.23
C ASP A 189 -11.90 1.32 9.17
N LEU A 190 -12.53 0.75 10.19
CA LEU A 190 -11.85 -0.08 11.20
C LEU A 190 -11.19 -1.33 10.60
N GLU A 191 -11.69 -1.84 9.47
CA GLU A 191 -11.08 -2.98 8.77
C GLU A 191 -9.69 -2.64 8.23
N LEU A 192 -9.50 -1.41 7.74
CA LEU A 192 -8.23 -0.93 7.19
C LEU A 192 -7.15 -0.77 8.27
N HIS A 193 -7.53 -0.48 9.52
CA HIS A 193 -6.60 -0.33 10.64
C HIS A 193 -5.77 -1.60 10.90
N SER A 194 -6.33 -2.77 10.58
CA SER A 194 -5.66 -4.05 10.79
C SER A 194 -4.66 -4.42 9.68
N GLN A 195 -4.65 -3.67 8.57
CA GLN A 195 -3.72 -3.89 7.46
C GLN A 195 -2.30 -3.51 7.89
N SER A 196 -1.33 -4.35 7.52
CA SER A 196 0.03 -4.27 8.07
C SER A 196 0.72 -2.92 7.84
N GLU A 197 0.46 -2.32 6.68
CA GLU A 197 0.98 -1.04 6.25
C GLU A 197 0.41 0.10 7.09
N ILE A 198 -0.90 0.08 7.33
CA ILE A 198 -1.62 1.09 8.12
C ILE A 198 -1.28 0.93 9.60
N ALA A 199 -1.25 -0.29 10.13
CA ALA A 199 -0.82 -0.57 11.50
C ALA A 199 0.59 -0.03 11.78
N GLY A 200 1.52 -0.18 10.83
CA GLY A 200 2.86 0.40 10.91
C GLY A 200 2.85 1.93 10.93
N ALA A 201 1.97 2.57 10.16
CA ALA A 201 1.82 4.02 10.14
C ALA A 201 1.13 4.58 11.40
N ILE A 202 0.16 3.85 11.97
CA ILE A 202 -0.45 4.17 13.26
C ILE A 202 0.62 4.14 14.36
N ALA A 203 1.42 3.08 14.43
CA ALA A 203 2.51 2.96 15.40
C ALA A 203 3.55 4.09 15.23
N ALA A 204 3.81 4.51 13.99
CA ALA A 204 4.67 5.65 13.69
C ALA A 204 4.15 6.96 14.29
N LEU A 205 2.86 7.21 14.12
CA LEU A 205 2.19 8.41 14.62
C LEU A 205 2.14 8.42 16.14
N GLU A 206 1.71 7.33 16.77
CA GLU A 206 1.66 7.20 18.24
C GLU A 206 3.03 7.47 18.86
N LEU A 207 4.08 6.90 18.28
CA LEU A 207 5.45 7.15 18.74
C LEU A 207 5.85 8.62 18.60
N ALA A 208 5.43 9.28 17.51
CA ALA A 208 5.72 10.70 17.29
C ALA A 208 4.94 11.60 18.25
N GLU A 209 3.70 11.25 18.59
CA GLU A 209 2.88 11.96 19.59
C GLU A 209 3.47 11.81 21.00
N GLU A 210 3.90 10.60 21.38
CA GLU A 210 4.63 10.35 22.64
C GLU A 210 5.90 11.22 22.71
N ALA A 211 6.66 11.26 21.61
CA ALA A 211 7.87 12.07 21.49
C ALA A 211 7.58 13.58 21.60
N ALA A 212 6.53 14.09 20.94
CA ALA A 212 6.16 15.51 21.01
C ALA A 212 5.77 15.92 22.43
N ASN A 213 5.00 15.09 23.14
CA ASN A 213 4.64 15.31 24.54
C ASN A 213 5.88 15.36 25.46
N LEU A 214 6.92 14.59 25.14
CA LEU A 214 8.19 14.61 25.86
C LEU A 214 9.03 15.84 25.52
N SER A 215 8.97 16.36 24.29
CA SER A 215 9.73 17.54 23.85
C SER A 215 9.20 18.87 24.38
N GLU A 216 7.91 18.96 24.74
CA GLU A 216 7.36 20.16 25.41
C GLU A 216 7.86 20.31 26.85
N ALA A 217 8.31 19.21 27.46
CA ALA A 217 9.17 19.29 28.63
C ALA A 217 10.60 19.57 28.12
N ASP A 218 11.25 20.65 28.54
CA ASP A 218 12.68 20.87 28.28
C ASP A 218 13.49 19.71 28.91
N ILE A 219 13.67 18.59 28.19
CA ILE A 219 14.42 17.44 28.70
C ILE A 219 15.91 17.74 28.55
N ASP A 220 16.53 18.19 29.65
CA ASP A 220 17.98 18.21 29.76
C ASP A 220 18.54 16.79 29.65
N LEU A 221 19.31 16.53 28.57
CA LEU A 221 19.95 15.24 28.32
C LEU A 221 21.27 15.07 29.10
N SER A 222 21.78 16.12 29.73
CA SER A 222 23.05 16.11 30.47
C SER A 222 23.10 15.06 31.58
N PRO A 223 22.04 14.82 32.37
CA PRO A 223 22.03 13.77 33.39
C PRO A 223 22.16 12.37 32.80
N LEU A 224 21.53 12.10 31.66
CA LEU A 224 21.62 10.80 30.98
C LEU A 224 23.01 10.56 30.41
N ARG A 225 23.61 11.59 29.79
CA ARG A 225 24.99 11.54 29.30
C ARG A 225 25.99 11.31 30.42
N ALA A 226 25.86 12.03 31.55
CA ALA A 226 26.72 11.85 32.72
C ALA A 226 26.64 10.44 33.31
N LYS A 227 25.44 9.84 33.35
CA LYS A 227 25.28 8.43 33.76
C LYS A 227 26.05 7.47 32.84
N LEU A 228 26.00 7.69 31.54
CA LEU A 228 26.70 6.84 30.56
C LEU A 228 28.22 7.06 30.56
N GLU A 229 28.70 8.26 30.85
CA GLU A 229 30.13 8.51 31.08
C GLU A 229 30.63 7.78 32.32
N ALA A 230 29.85 7.78 33.41
CA ALA A 230 30.19 7.08 34.63
C ALA A 230 30.05 5.54 34.50
N ASN A 231 29.06 5.08 33.74
CA ASN A 231 28.80 3.67 33.49
C ASN A 231 28.33 3.42 32.05
N PRO A 232 29.26 3.12 31.12
CA PRO A 232 28.91 2.84 29.72
C PRO A 232 27.98 1.64 29.51
N ALA A 233 27.85 0.76 30.50
CA ALA A 233 26.97 -0.41 30.47
C ALA A 233 25.59 -0.14 31.12
N ASP A 234 25.26 1.11 31.47
CA ASP A 234 23.92 1.49 31.94
C ASP A 234 22.92 1.48 30.76
N HIS A 235 22.35 0.31 30.49
CA HIS A 235 21.39 0.13 29.39
C HIS A 235 20.09 0.91 29.58
N GLU A 236 19.65 1.15 30.82
CA GLU A 236 18.43 1.93 31.08
C GLU A 236 18.68 3.40 30.70
N ALA A 237 19.77 3.99 31.19
CA ALA A 237 20.14 5.36 30.82
C ALA A 237 20.37 5.51 29.30
N ARG A 238 20.92 4.48 28.64
CA ARG A 238 21.11 4.48 27.19
C ARG A 238 19.79 4.41 26.43
N TYR A 239 18.85 3.61 26.91
CA TYR A 239 17.52 3.49 26.31
C TYR A 239 16.74 4.80 26.43
N ASP A 240 16.75 5.40 27.62
CA ASP A 240 16.09 6.69 27.88
C ASP A 240 16.70 7.81 27.02
N LEU A 241 18.03 7.81 26.89
CA LEU A 241 18.74 8.75 26.03
C LEU A 241 18.33 8.58 24.56
N ALA A 242 18.24 7.34 24.08
CA ALA A 242 17.81 7.06 22.71
C ALA A 242 16.39 7.58 22.44
N CYS A 243 15.45 7.33 23.36
CA CYS A 243 14.08 7.82 23.25
C CYS A 243 14.02 9.36 23.22
N ALA A 244 14.78 10.02 24.09
CA ALA A 244 14.81 11.47 24.14
C ALA A 244 15.52 12.09 22.91
N LEU A 245 16.58 11.46 22.40
CA LEU A 245 17.23 11.87 21.15
C LEU A 245 16.30 11.73 19.95
N TRP A 246 15.52 10.63 19.88
CA TRP A 246 14.51 10.43 18.85
C TRP A 246 13.46 11.54 18.89
N ALA A 247 12.96 11.87 20.09
CA ALA A 247 12.00 12.95 20.28
C ALA A 247 12.55 14.32 19.87
N GLY A 248 13.84 14.57 20.14
CA GLY A 248 14.55 15.76 19.68
C GLY A 248 14.97 15.74 18.21
N GLY A 249 14.52 14.78 17.40
CA GLY A 249 14.81 14.67 15.97
C GLY A 249 16.22 14.13 15.63
N GLN A 250 17.02 13.73 16.62
CA GLN A 250 18.36 13.17 16.45
C GLN A 250 18.30 11.66 16.17
N ARG A 251 17.66 11.30 15.05
CA ARG A 251 17.31 9.92 14.68
C ARG A 251 18.52 8.98 14.59
N ASP A 252 19.59 9.42 13.94
CA ASP A 252 20.81 8.63 13.75
C ASP A 252 21.47 8.27 15.11
N THR A 253 21.61 9.27 15.98
CA THR A 253 22.14 9.07 17.33
C THR A 253 21.24 8.14 18.14
N ALA A 254 19.92 8.33 18.10
CA ALA A 254 18.97 7.47 18.81
C ALA A 254 19.08 6.00 18.39
N VAL A 255 19.16 5.73 17.09
CA VAL A 255 19.34 4.38 16.55
C VAL A 255 20.67 3.79 16.99
N THR A 256 21.75 4.57 16.96
CA THR A 256 23.08 4.14 17.39
C THR A 256 23.10 3.73 18.85
N GLU A 257 22.45 4.50 19.73
CA GLU A 257 22.36 4.17 21.16
C GLU A 257 21.63 2.84 21.42
N LEU A 258 20.52 2.57 20.72
CA LEU A 258 19.80 1.30 20.86
C LEU A 258 20.59 0.11 20.28
N LEU A 259 21.29 0.28 19.16
CA LEU A 259 22.15 -0.75 18.59
C LEU A 259 23.27 -1.15 19.55
N GLU A 260 23.81 -0.19 20.30
CA GLU A 260 24.84 -0.46 21.31
C GLU A 260 24.28 -1.28 22.49
N ILE A 261 23.02 -1.05 22.91
CA ILE A 261 22.35 -1.94 23.88
C ILE A 261 22.26 -3.36 23.31
N VAL A 262 21.79 -3.53 22.07
CA VAL A 262 21.64 -4.87 21.47
C VAL A 262 22.98 -5.58 21.35
N LYS A 263 24.05 -4.87 21.01
CA LYS A 263 25.41 -5.39 20.92
C LYS A 263 25.93 -5.89 22.27
N GLN A 264 25.68 -5.14 23.35
CA GLN A 264 26.15 -5.50 24.70
C GLN A 264 25.25 -6.56 25.36
N ASN A 265 23.93 -6.44 25.22
CA ASN A 265 22.96 -7.35 25.82
C ASN A 265 21.64 -7.43 25.00
N ARG A 266 21.57 -8.44 24.13
CA ARG A 266 20.41 -8.70 23.24
C ARG A 266 19.09 -8.93 23.96
N ALA A 267 19.14 -9.50 25.17
CA ALA A 267 17.97 -9.92 25.94
C ALA A 267 17.53 -8.87 26.98
N TRP A 268 18.24 -7.75 27.09
CA TRP A 268 17.95 -6.72 28.08
C TRP A 268 16.48 -6.28 28.01
N LYS A 269 15.79 -6.37 29.15
CA LYS A 269 14.38 -5.98 29.33
C LYS A 269 13.47 -6.61 28.26
N ASP A 270 13.54 -7.92 28.10
CA ASP A 270 12.80 -8.69 27.08
C ASP A 270 13.00 -8.16 25.66
N ALA A 271 14.27 -7.86 25.34
CA ALA A 271 14.71 -7.27 24.08
C ALA A 271 14.06 -5.90 23.77
N ALA A 272 13.86 -5.06 24.80
CA ALA A 272 13.25 -3.73 24.65
C ALA A 272 13.95 -2.88 23.59
N ALA A 273 15.29 -2.85 23.57
CA ALA A 273 16.04 -2.07 22.59
C ALA A 273 15.79 -2.52 21.14
N ARG A 274 15.71 -3.85 20.91
CA ARG A 274 15.35 -4.40 19.59
C ARG A 274 13.93 -4.02 19.20
N LYS A 275 12.96 -4.17 20.11
CA LYS A 275 11.55 -3.81 19.86
C LYS A 275 11.43 -2.33 19.51
N GLN A 276 12.16 -1.46 20.21
CA GLN A 276 12.17 -0.02 19.96
C GLN A 276 12.80 0.33 18.60
N LEU A 277 13.91 -0.32 18.22
CA LEU A 277 14.49 -0.17 16.87
C LEU A 277 13.50 -0.53 15.76
N LEU A 278 12.73 -1.61 15.94
CA LEU A 278 11.70 -1.98 14.96
C LEU A 278 10.63 -0.90 14.82
N LYS A 279 10.16 -0.34 15.94
CA LYS A 279 9.22 0.80 15.92
C LYS A 279 9.81 2.01 15.16
N TYR A 280 11.09 2.32 15.37
CA TYR A 280 11.75 3.41 14.64
C TYR A 280 11.81 3.15 13.14
N PHE A 281 12.09 1.91 12.73
CA PHE A 281 12.10 1.53 11.32
C PHE A 281 10.72 1.61 10.67
N ASP A 282 9.68 1.22 11.40
CA ASP A 282 8.31 1.28 10.90
C ASP A 282 7.84 2.74 10.78
N ALA A 283 8.33 3.61 11.68
CA ALA A 283 8.07 5.04 11.66
C ALA A 283 8.73 5.78 10.50
N MET A 284 10.01 5.49 10.24
CA MET A 284 10.72 6.05 9.09
C MET A 284 10.26 5.42 7.78
N GLY A 285 9.81 4.17 7.82
CA GLY A 285 9.43 3.39 6.66
C GLY A 285 10.57 2.55 6.09
N PRO A 286 10.25 1.54 5.26
CA PRO A 286 11.21 0.54 4.78
C PRO A 286 12.23 1.08 3.76
N THR A 287 11.93 2.18 3.10
CA THR A 287 12.77 2.80 2.05
C THR A 287 13.66 3.92 2.61
N ASP A 288 13.51 4.28 3.87
CA ASP A 288 14.34 5.30 4.50
C ASP A 288 15.81 4.84 4.59
N PRO A 289 16.79 5.69 4.20
CA PRO A 289 18.21 5.32 4.22
C PRO A 289 18.72 4.85 5.59
N LEU A 290 18.28 5.51 6.67
CA LEU A 290 18.67 5.14 8.04
C LEU A 290 18.03 3.81 8.44
N THR A 291 16.77 3.56 8.08
CA THR A 291 16.13 2.24 8.26
C THR A 291 16.92 1.13 7.58
N ILE A 292 17.30 1.32 6.32
CA ILE A 292 18.03 0.30 5.54
C ILE A 292 19.38 -0.01 6.20
N GLU A 293 20.15 1.02 6.53
CA GLU A 293 21.47 0.86 7.15
C GLU A 293 21.36 0.20 8.54
N ALA A 294 20.45 0.68 9.38
CA ALA A 294 20.30 0.21 10.75
C ALA A 294 19.75 -1.22 10.84
N ARG A 295 18.85 -1.62 9.93
CA ARG A 295 18.38 -3.02 9.82
C ARG A 295 19.53 -3.98 9.48
N SER A 296 20.42 -3.58 8.58
CA SER A 296 21.62 -4.36 8.25
C SER A 296 22.52 -4.55 9.48
N LYS A 297 22.82 -3.46 10.21
CA LYS A 297 23.61 -3.51 11.46
C LYS A 297 22.95 -4.40 12.52
N LEU A 298 21.64 -4.24 12.74
CA LEU A 298 20.89 -5.06 13.69
C LEU A 298 20.95 -6.54 13.34
N SER A 299 20.77 -6.90 12.06
CA SER A 299 20.88 -8.28 11.59
C SER A 299 22.26 -8.87 11.90
N SER A 300 23.33 -8.14 11.56
CA SER A 300 24.70 -8.58 11.87
C SER A 300 24.90 -8.82 13.37
N LEU A 301 24.35 -7.96 14.24
CA LEU A 301 24.48 -8.12 15.69
C LEU A 301 23.68 -9.30 16.25
N LEU A 302 22.58 -9.70 15.61
CA LEU A 302 21.74 -10.80 16.08
C LEU A 302 22.28 -12.17 15.66
N PHE A 303 22.95 -12.24 14.51
CA PHE A 303 23.42 -13.48 13.90
C PHE A 303 24.96 -13.67 13.94
N SER A 304 25.71 -12.70 14.48
CA SER A 304 27.09 -12.89 14.95
C SER A 304 27.13 -13.65 16.28
#